data_AF-A0A0A9Y470-F1
#
_entry.id   AF-A0A0A9Y470-F1
#
_cell.length_a   1.000
_cell.length_b   1.000
_cell.length_c   1.000
_cell.angle_alpha   90.00
_cell.angle_beta   90.00
_cell.angle_gamma   90.00
#
_symmetry.space_group_name_H-M   'P 1'
#
loop_
_entity.id
_entity.type
_entity.pdbx_description
1 polymer ?
#
loop_
_entity_poly.entity_id
_entity_poly.type
_entity_poly.pdbx_seq_one_letter_code
_entity_poly.pdbx_strand_id
1 'polypeptide(L)'
;MRTVGIATRQITNFDSAHETPVAPMTYNQEILRYWDRNTRGMIAEVGMIWNFHSWTDVYLNNRYSVDEFNGPGWQTIDGTPQEHSDGKYQLGPAPLSAVNAMRKMRFDTSFVMSEVSSRIHNYLVWCPYYFGRMSYLPNSCRIIQDMGFEPRVPTGTIVSTKTVGAFGEHRITALYHNRTYYMPSAYQPTYYRNYRTYAMDSDDTDATVEVDETSKSQDITTDTHEIAIYHYKDSGVSMSITMESIRLGEPLDIVVNFACKERTQDFDRVIRDASQPHRHHVLSMDSNTDTTGTDTAVCPDTT
;
A
#
# COMPACT_ATOMS: atom_id res chain seq x y z
N MET A 1 9.25 9.59 -1.88
CA MET A 1 9.45 9.26 -3.32
C MET A 1 9.62 10.50 -4.21
N ARG A 2 8.63 11.39 -4.35
CA ARG A 2 8.78 12.60 -5.20
C ARG A 2 10.02 13.44 -4.89
N THR A 3 10.28 13.59 -3.60
CA THR A 3 11.41 14.30 -3.03
C THR A 3 12.78 13.81 -3.51
N VAL A 4 12.91 12.50 -3.75
CA VAL A 4 14.15 11.87 -4.25
C VAL A 4 14.12 11.67 -5.77
N GLY A 5 13.29 12.43 -6.49
CA GLY A 5 13.22 12.41 -7.95
C GLY A 5 12.44 11.23 -8.57
N ILE A 6 11.78 10.40 -7.77
CA ILE A 6 10.97 9.29 -8.29
C ILE A 6 9.55 9.78 -8.61
N ALA A 7 9.17 9.72 -9.88
CA ALA A 7 7.81 10.07 -10.31
C ALA A 7 6.79 9.15 -9.63
N THR A 8 5.83 9.77 -8.93
CA THR A 8 4.97 9.08 -7.96
C THR A 8 3.56 9.64 -7.95
N ARG A 9 2.56 8.78 -7.80
CA ARG A 9 1.14 9.16 -7.60
C ARG A 9 0.49 8.35 -6.47
N GLN A 10 -0.40 8.99 -5.73
CA GLN A 10 -1.22 8.34 -4.71
C GLN A 10 -2.38 7.62 -5.37
N ILE A 11 -2.67 6.42 -4.90
CA ILE A 11 -3.77 5.57 -5.36
C ILE A 11 -4.77 5.35 -4.23
N THR A 12 -6.05 5.30 -4.58
CA THR A 12 -7.12 4.84 -3.71
C THR A 12 -7.92 3.75 -4.41
N ASN A 13 -8.10 2.64 -3.73
CA ASN A 13 -8.83 1.46 -4.17
C ASN A 13 -10.07 1.25 -3.32
N PHE A 14 -11.26 1.31 -3.91
CA PHE A 14 -12.53 1.09 -3.22
C PHE A 14 -12.94 -0.39 -3.28
N ASP A 15 -13.54 -0.88 -2.19
CA ASP A 15 -13.84 -2.32 -2.01
C ASP A 15 -12.53 -3.13 -2.12
N SER A 16 -11.51 -2.76 -1.34
CA SER A 16 -10.17 -3.35 -1.39
C SER A 16 -10.13 -4.62 -0.57
N ALA A 17 -9.79 -5.75 -1.18
CA ALA A 17 -9.65 -7.00 -0.44
C ALA A 17 -8.30 -7.06 0.29
N HIS A 18 -8.27 -7.82 1.37
CA HIS A 18 -7.06 -8.33 1.98
C HIS A 18 -7.30 -9.81 2.21
N GLU A 19 -6.84 -10.62 1.26
CA GLU A 19 -6.96 -12.07 1.32
C GLU A 19 -5.97 -12.66 2.33
N THR A 20 -6.42 -13.63 3.11
CA THR A 20 -5.51 -14.44 3.93
C THR A 20 -4.73 -15.41 3.05
N PRO A 21 -3.39 -15.44 3.10
CA PRO A 21 -2.59 -16.27 2.22
C PRO A 21 -2.84 -17.77 2.46
N VAL A 22 -2.92 -18.55 1.37
CA VAL A 22 -3.07 -20.02 1.44
C VAL A 22 -1.74 -20.76 1.61
N ALA A 23 -0.65 -20.10 1.25
CA ALA A 23 0.73 -20.48 1.47
C ALA A 23 1.56 -19.18 1.55
N PRO A 24 2.81 -19.20 2.04
CA PRO A 24 3.62 -17.99 2.16
C PRO A 24 3.59 -17.15 0.87
N MET A 25 3.09 -15.92 0.98
CA MET A 25 2.96 -14.94 -0.12
C MET A 25 2.15 -15.43 -1.33
N THR A 26 1.28 -16.42 -1.13
CA THR A 26 0.44 -17.00 -2.20
C THR A 26 -1.03 -16.73 -1.89
N TYR A 27 -1.67 -16.02 -2.83
CA TYR A 27 -3.06 -15.57 -2.73
C TYR A 27 -3.83 -16.09 -3.96
N ASN A 28 -5.04 -16.59 -3.78
CA ASN A 28 -5.91 -17.16 -4.81
C ASN A 28 -6.91 -16.15 -5.40
N GLN A 29 -6.89 -14.91 -4.91
CA GLN A 29 -7.84 -13.85 -5.21
C GLN A 29 -9.25 -14.23 -4.74
N GLU A 30 -9.36 -14.70 -3.49
CA GLU A 30 -10.61 -15.14 -2.87
C GLU A 30 -10.78 -14.63 -1.44
N ILE A 31 -12.00 -14.17 -1.12
CA ILE A 31 -12.47 -13.92 0.24
C ILE A 31 -13.50 -15.00 0.56
N LEU A 32 -13.26 -15.78 1.61
CA LEU A 32 -14.11 -16.94 1.91
C LEU A 32 -15.14 -16.58 2.98
N ARG A 33 -16.41 -16.88 2.72
CA ARG A 33 -17.51 -16.69 3.67
C ARG A 33 -18.15 -18.02 4.02
N TYR A 34 -18.28 -18.28 5.30
CA TYR A 34 -18.89 -19.51 5.82
C TYR A 34 -20.19 -19.20 6.53
N TRP A 35 -21.27 -19.82 6.06
CA TRP A 35 -22.63 -19.64 6.56
C TRP A 35 -23.07 -20.90 7.27
N ASP A 36 -23.48 -20.79 8.54
CA ASP A 36 -23.94 -21.94 9.30
C ASP A 36 -25.36 -22.36 8.87
N ARG A 37 -25.53 -23.64 8.58
CA ARG A 37 -26.81 -24.24 8.19
C ARG A 37 -27.91 -24.01 9.22
N ASN A 38 -27.56 -24.06 10.51
CA ASN A 38 -28.56 -24.04 11.58
C ASN A 38 -29.04 -22.61 11.85
N THR A 39 -28.11 -21.68 12.03
CA THR A 39 -28.42 -20.27 12.35
C THR A 39 -28.68 -19.40 11.13
N ARG A 40 -28.23 -19.82 9.93
CA ARG A 40 -28.17 -19.01 8.70
C ARG A 40 -27.28 -17.76 8.82
N GLY A 41 -26.54 -17.62 9.92
CA GLY A 41 -25.59 -16.53 10.12
C GLY A 41 -24.26 -16.83 9.45
N MET A 42 -23.56 -15.78 9.03
CA MET A 42 -22.15 -15.89 8.68
C MET A 42 -21.35 -16.11 9.98
N ILE A 43 -20.66 -17.23 10.05
CA ILE A 43 -19.85 -17.59 11.22
C ILE A 43 -18.37 -17.29 11.03
N ALA A 44 -17.90 -17.22 9.78
CA ALA A 44 -16.52 -16.88 9.49
C ALA A 44 -16.39 -16.15 8.16
N GLU A 45 -15.50 -15.15 8.15
CA GLU A 45 -15.00 -14.49 6.95
C GLU A 45 -13.47 -14.60 7.00
N VAL A 46 -12.88 -15.28 6.02
CA VAL A 46 -11.43 -15.43 5.89
C VAL A 46 -10.96 -14.42 4.85
N GLY A 47 -10.06 -13.54 5.30
CA GLY A 47 -9.77 -12.28 4.64
C GLY A 47 -10.73 -11.16 5.07
N MET A 48 -10.49 -9.97 4.56
CA MET A 48 -11.33 -8.79 4.84
C MET A 48 -11.49 -7.94 3.59
N ILE A 49 -12.49 -7.07 3.61
CA ILE A 49 -12.74 -6.12 2.53
C ILE A 49 -12.89 -4.74 3.16
N TRP A 50 -11.98 -3.84 2.83
CA TRP A 50 -12.02 -2.47 3.29
C TRP A 50 -12.90 -1.62 2.38
N ASN A 51 -13.59 -0.64 2.97
CA ASN A 51 -14.36 0.34 2.20
C ASN A 51 -13.47 1.01 1.15
N PHE A 52 -12.26 1.37 1.55
CA PHE A 52 -11.17 1.74 0.66
C PHE A 52 -9.83 1.39 1.30
N HIS A 53 -8.81 1.27 0.46
CA HIS A 53 -7.41 1.22 0.83
C HIS A 53 -6.62 2.17 -0.06
N SER A 54 -5.49 2.69 0.41
CA SER A 54 -4.66 3.61 -0.36
C SER A 54 -3.19 3.19 -0.32
N TRP A 55 -2.55 3.24 -1.47
CA TRP A 55 -1.12 2.93 -1.65
C TRP A 55 -0.49 3.90 -2.67
N THR A 56 0.77 3.66 -3.02
CA THR A 56 1.52 4.53 -3.93
C THR A 56 1.96 3.80 -5.20
N ASP A 57 1.80 4.46 -6.35
CA ASP A 57 2.43 4.03 -7.59
C ASP A 57 3.68 4.85 -7.86
N VAL A 58 4.78 4.17 -8.21
CA VAL A 58 6.05 4.79 -8.62
C VAL A 58 6.39 4.41 -10.06
N TYR A 59 6.91 5.35 -10.84
CA TYR A 59 7.32 5.09 -12.21
C TYR A 59 8.80 4.72 -12.24
N LEU A 60 9.08 3.44 -12.45
CA LEU A 60 10.43 2.87 -12.41
C LEU A 60 10.62 1.87 -13.55
N ASN A 61 11.87 1.56 -13.86
CA ASN A 61 12.21 0.43 -14.72
C ASN A 61 12.51 -0.80 -13.83
N ASN A 62 11.56 -1.72 -13.73
CA ASN A 62 11.71 -2.92 -12.89
C ASN A 62 12.49 -4.02 -13.61
N ARG A 63 13.82 -3.94 -13.50
CA ARG A 63 14.75 -4.89 -14.15
C ARG A 63 14.75 -6.30 -13.55
N TYR A 64 14.06 -6.50 -12.42
CA TYR A 64 13.91 -7.80 -11.77
C TYR A 64 12.66 -8.56 -12.25
N SER A 65 11.81 -7.93 -13.06
CA SER A 65 10.66 -8.58 -13.65
C SER A 65 11.05 -9.50 -14.82
N VAL A 66 10.17 -10.45 -15.17
CA VAL A 66 10.36 -11.29 -16.35
C VAL A 66 10.30 -10.46 -17.63
N ASP A 67 10.92 -10.93 -18.71
CA ASP A 67 11.16 -10.13 -19.93
C ASP A 67 9.92 -9.39 -20.48
N GLU A 68 8.73 -9.96 -20.38
CA GLU A 68 7.49 -9.33 -20.87
C GLU A 68 6.94 -8.18 -19.98
N PHE A 69 7.38 -8.10 -18.72
CA PHE A 69 7.00 -7.02 -17.78
C PHE A 69 8.20 -6.19 -17.31
N ASN A 70 9.39 -6.51 -17.82
CA ASN A 70 10.60 -5.75 -17.63
C ASN A 70 10.55 -4.48 -18.48
N GLY A 71 10.66 -3.32 -17.84
CA GLY A 71 10.69 -2.04 -18.54
C GLY A 71 10.16 -0.88 -17.70
N PRO A 72 10.25 0.35 -18.24
CA PRO A 72 9.69 1.54 -17.62
C PRO A 72 8.17 1.41 -17.49
N GLY A 73 7.65 1.60 -16.29
CA GLY A 73 6.21 1.57 -16.05
C GLY A 73 5.86 1.90 -14.61
N TRP A 74 4.56 2.00 -14.34
CA TRP A 74 4.06 2.14 -12.97
C TRP A 74 4.23 0.83 -12.20
N GLN A 75 4.75 0.96 -11.00
CA GLN A 75 4.94 -0.11 -10.03
C GLN A 75 4.17 0.25 -8.75
N THR A 76 3.33 -0.64 -8.26
CA THR A 76 2.69 -0.50 -6.95
C THR A 76 3.72 -0.72 -5.86
N ILE A 77 3.74 0.19 -4.89
CA ILE A 77 4.37 0.03 -3.58
C ILE A 77 3.35 0.39 -2.50
N ASP A 78 3.38 -0.32 -1.38
CA ASP A 78 2.51 -0.03 -0.25
C ASP A 78 3.33 0.02 1.04
N GLY A 79 3.24 1.15 1.73
CA GLY A 79 3.89 1.36 3.03
C GLY A 79 3.02 0.92 4.21
N THR A 80 1.79 0.47 3.95
CA THR A 80 0.88 -0.02 4.98
C THR A 80 1.34 -1.40 5.43
N PRO A 81 1.58 -1.64 6.73
CA PRO A 81 2.08 -2.92 7.23
C PRO A 81 0.97 -3.98 7.27
N GLN A 82 0.54 -4.45 6.09
CA GLN A 82 -0.54 -5.43 5.93
C GLN A 82 -0.01 -6.87 5.96
N GLU A 83 1.02 -7.16 5.16
CA GLU A 83 1.54 -8.51 4.93
C GLU A 83 3.05 -8.55 5.07
N HIS A 84 3.58 -9.72 5.45
CA HIS A 84 5.01 -9.95 5.49
C HIS A 84 5.52 -10.40 4.11
N SER A 85 6.51 -9.68 3.60
CA SER A 85 7.30 -10.03 2.43
C SER A 85 8.77 -10.16 2.86
N ASP A 86 9.36 -11.33 2.63
CA ASP A 86 10.72 -11.69 3.10
C ASP A 86 10.96 -11.39 4.60
N GLY A 87 9.93 -11.64 5.43
CA GLY A 87 10.00 -11.46 6.89
C GLY A 87 9.87 -10.01 7.39
N LYS A 88 9.64 -9.05 6.49
CA LYS A 88 9.44 -7.63 6.82
C LYS A 88 8.07 -7.15 6.34
N TYR A 89 7.55 -6.08 6.94
CA TYR A 89 6.38 -5.39 6.42
C TYR A 89 6.80 -4.49 5.26
N GLN A 90 6.65 -5.01 4.04
CA GLN A 90 6.99 -4.33 2.80
C GLN A 90 6.16 -4.90 1.65
N LEU A 91 5.87 -4.08 0.64
CA LEU A 91 5.15 -4.51 -0.56
C LEU A 91 5.70 -3.78 -1.79
N GLY A 92 6.05 -4.56 -2.80
CA GLY A 92 6.45 -4.10 -4.12
C GLY A 92 7.96 -3.95 -4.28
N PRO A 93 8.44 -3.41 -5.42
CA PRO A 93 7.65 -2.87 -6.52
C PRO A 93 6.94 -3.96 -7.35
N ALA A 94 5.61 -3.84 -7.45
CA ALA A 94 4.76 -4.75 -8.23
C ALA A 94 4.34 -4.10 -9.56
N PRO A 95 4.78 -4.61 -10.73
CA PRO A 95 4.44 -4.01 -12.02
C PRO A 95 2.92 -4.02 -12.27
N LEU A 96 2.32 -2.85 -12.57
CA LEU A 96 0.88 -2.77 -12.88
C LEU A 96 0.51 -3.64 -14.08
N SER A 97 1.39 -3.75 -15.08
CA SER A 97 1.21 -4.62 -16.24
C SER A 97 1.10 -6.10 -15.86
N ALA A 98 1.91 -6.56 -14.90
CA ALA A 98 1.85 -7.93 -14.39
C ALA A 98 0.58 -8.17 -13.55
N VAL A 99 0.20 -7.19 -12.71
CA VAL A 99 -1.06 -7.23 -11.95
C VAL A 99 -2.26 -7.32 -12.90
N ASN A 100 -2.29 -6.48 -13.94
CA ASN A 100 -3.35 -6.48 -14.95
C ASN A 100 -3.47 -7.81 -15.70
N ALA A 101 -2.33 -8.42 -16.01
CA ALA A 101 -2.25 -9.69 -16.71
C ALA A 101 -2.43 -10.92 -15.79
N MET A 102 -2.75 -10.70 -14.51
CA MET A 102 -2.90 -11.76 -13.49
C MET A 102 -1.66 -12.67 -13.39
N ARG A 103 -0.46 -12.08 -13.50
CA ARG A 103 0.83 -12.81 -13.45
C ARG A 103 1.51 -12.70 -12.10
N LYS A 104 1.49 -13.78 -11.34
CA LYS A 104 2.16 -13.91 -10.03
C LYS A 104 3.69 -13.95 -10.21
N MET A 105 4.36 -12.88 -9.82
CA MET A 105 5.81 -12.73 -9.81
C MET A 105 6.28 -11.79 -8.70
N ARG A 106 7.61 -11.73 -8.53
CA ARG A 106 8.22 -10.75 -7.63
C ARG A 106 8.13 -9.33 -8.22
N PHE A 107 7.94 -8.31 -7.41
CA PHE A 107 7.65 -8.36 -5.97
C PHE A 107 6.15 -8.26 -5.73
N ASP A 108 5.62 -9.10 -4.83
CA ASP A 108 4.28 -9.02 -4.22
C ASP A 108 3.06 -8.85 -5.14
N THR A 109 3.20 -9.09 -6.44
CA THR A 109 2.11 -8.92 -7.42
C THR A 109 0.88 -9.75 -7.07
N SER A 110 1.06 -10.93 -6.46
CA SER A 110 -0.05 -11.78 -6.04
C SER A 110 -0.88 -11.15 -4.92
N PHE A 111 -0.26 -10.38 -4.01
CA PHE A 111 -0.99 -9.69 -2.96
C PHE A 111 -1.72 -8.47 -3.54
N VAL A 112 -1.05 -7.67 -4.39
CA VAL A 112 -1.71 -6.55 -5.10
C VAL A 112 -2.91 -7.02 -5.93
N MET A 113 -2.81 -8.17 -6.60
CA MET A 113 -3.95 -8.80 -7.29
C MET A 113 -5.08 -9.15 -6.32
N SER A 114 -4.77 -9.61 -5.11
CA SER A 114 -5.79 -9.90 -4.10
C SER A 114 -6.54 -8.63 -3.72
N GLU A 115 -5.86 -7.49 -3.62
CA GLU A 115 -6.49 -6.21 -3.26
C GLU A 115 -7.49 -5.74 -4.31
N VAL A 116 -7.15 -5.92 -5.59
CA VAL A 116 -7.91 -5.36 -6.72
C VAL A 116 -8.75 -6.37 -7.50
N SER A 117 -8.72 -7.66 -7.19
CA SER A 117 -9.38 -8.68 -8.03
C SER A 117 -9.89 -9.92 -7.29
N SER A 118 -10.00 -9.85 -5.96
CA SER A 118 -10.58 -10.95 -5.19
C SER A 118 -12.08 -11.12 -5.42
N ARG A 119 -12.53 -12.36 -5.39
CA ARG A 119 -13.96 -12.72 -5.46
C ARG A 119 -14.40 -13.33 -4.14
N ILE A 120 -15.68 -13.11 -3.81
CA ILE A 120 -16.24 -13.65 -2.57
C ILE A 120 -16.81 -15.03 -2.84
N HIS A 121 -16.25 -16.06 -2.21
CA HIS A 121 -16.67 -17.46 -2.33
C HIS A 121 -17.42 -17.89 -1.08
N ASN A 122 -18.65 -18.36 -1.25
CA ASN A 122 -19.50 -18.74 -0.13
C ASN A 122 -19.59 -20.25 0.03
N TYR A 123 -19.54 -20.70 1.29
CA TYR A 123 -19.74 -22.09 1.70
C TYR A 123 -20.85 -22.18 2.73
N LEU A 124 -21.67 -23.21 2.61
CA LEU A 124 -22.57 -23.65 3.67
C LEU A 124 -21.83 -24.65 4.54
N VAL A 125 -21.87 -24.45 5.85
CA VAL A 125 -21.21 -25.31 6.82
C VAL A 125 -22.18 -25.84 7.87
N TRP A 126 -21.86 -26.99 8.44
CA TRP A 126 -22.48 -27.49 9.66
C TRP A 126 -21.49 -27.40 10.80
N CYS A 127 -21.88 -26.76 11.90
CA CYS A 127 -21.08 -26.66 13.11
C CYS A 127 -21.78 -27.33 14.30
N PRO A 128 -21.04 -28.07 15.14
CA PRO A 128 -21.61 -28.72 16.32
C PRO A 128 -21.93 -27.73 17.46
N TYR A 129 -21.32 -26.55 17.46
CA TYR A 129 -21.51 -25.51 18.48
C TYR A 129 -21.68 -24.14 17.82
N TYR A 130 -22.27 -23.21 18.57
CA TYR A 130 -22.32 -21.81 18.18
C TYR A 130 -21.02 -21.11 18.61
N PHE A 131 -20.30 -20.56 17.64
CA PHE A 131 -19.00 -19.91 17.87
C PHE A 131 -19.04 -18.37 17.77
N GLY A 132 -20.16 -17.78 17.35
CA GLY A 132 -20.20 -16.38 16.93
C GLY A 132 -19.46 -16.14 15.61
N ARG A 133 -19.07 -14.88 15.33
CA ARG A 133 -18.31 -14.51 14.13
C ARG A 133 -16.81 -14.66 14.38
N MET A 134 -16.11 -15.37 13.49
CA MET A 134 -14.69 -15.68 13.57
C MET A 134 -13.94 -15.24 12.31
N SER A 135 -12.62 -15.15 12.38
CA SER A 135 -11.73 -14.86 11.23
C SER A 135 -11.22 -16.12 10.50
N TYR A 136 -11.61 -17.30 10.97
CA TYR A 136 -11.27 -18.60 10.38
C TYR A 136 -12.40 -19.59 10.61
N LEU A 137 -12.48 -20.63 9.78
CA LEU A 137 -13.43 -21.73 9.98
C LEU A 137 -12.92 -22.66 11.10
N PRO A 138 -13.68 -22.88 12.19
CA PRO A 138 -13.28 -23.82 13.23
C PRO A 138 -13.12 -25.24 12.70
N ASN A 139 -12.10 -25.97 13.17
CA ASN A 139 -11.86 -27.37 12.81
C ASN A 139 -13.03 -28.33 13.12
N SER A 140 -13.92 -27.93 14.03
CA SER A 140 -15.13 -28.69 14.38
C SER A 140 -16.26 -28.51 13.37
N CYS A 141 -16.23 -27.44 12.58
CA CYS A 141 -17.19 -27.18 11.51
C CYS A 141 -16.81 -27.95 10.24
N ARG A 142 -17.82 -28.35 9.47
CA ARG A 142 -17.65 -29.08 8.20
C ARG A 142 -18.34 -28.35 7.07
N ILE A 143 -17.64 -28.17 5.96
CA ILE A 143 -18.24 -27.70 4.71
C ILE A 143 -19.19 -28.80 4.22
N ILE A 144 -20.46 -28.43 4.02
CA ILE A 144 -21.50 -29.34 3.53
C ILE A 144 -21.94 -28.99 2.11
N GLN A 145 -21.73 -27.74 1.68
CA GLN A 145 -22.05 -27.31 0.32
C GLN A 145 -21.16 -26.13 -0.09
N ASP A 146 -20.59 -26.21 -1.29
CA ASP A 146 -20.04 -25.06 -1.99
C ASP A 146 -21.19 -24.28 -2.63
N MET A 147 -21.37 -23.01 -2.22
CA MET A 147 -22.42 -22.13 -2.74
C MET A 147 -21.93 -21.25 -3.90
N GLY A 148 -20.65 -21.35 -4.25
CA GLY A 148 -20.01 -20.61 -5.34
C GLY A 148 -19.72 -19.15 -5.02
N PHE A 149 -19.30 -18.44 -6.06
CA PHE A 149 -18.95 -17.02 -5.98
C PHE A 149 -20.17 -16.11 -5.98
N GLU A 150 -20.10 -14.98 -5.27
CA GLU A 150 -21.12 -13.94 -5.37
C GLU A 150 -21.22 -13.38 -6.81
N PRO A 151 -22.44 -13.11 -7.31
CA PRO A 151 -22.67 -12.56 -8.65
C PRO A 151 -22.42 -11.05 -8.67
N ARG A 152 -21.24 -10.62 -8.23
CA ARG A 152 -20.77 -9.22 -8.25
C ARG A 152 -19.42 -9.12 -8.96
N VAL A 153 -19.07 -7.89 -9.36
CA VAL A 153 -17.69 -7.59 -9.82
C VAL A 153 -16.70 -8.02 -8.72
N PRO A 154 -15.47 -8.43 -9.09
CA PRO A 154 -14.39 -8.57 -8.13
C PRO A 154 -14.19 -7.29 -7.31
N THR A 155 -13.46 -7.43 -6.20
CA THR A 155 -12.95 -6.30 -5.41
C THR A 155 -12.13 -5.34 -6.27
N GLY A 156 -11.75 -4.19 -5.73
CA GLY A 156 -11.19 -3.10 -6.50
C GLY A 156 -12.19 -2.51 -7.49
N THR A 157 -13.34 -2.14 -6.94
CA THR A 157 -14.50 -1.62 -7.69
C THR A 157 -14.23 -0.26 -8.30
N ILE A 158 -13.33 0.53 -7.74
CA ILE A 158 -12.83 1.76 -8.33
C ILE A 158 -11.39 1.92 -7.83
N VAL A 159 -10.44 1.95 -8.76
CA VAL A 159 -9.06 2.39 -8.48
C VAL A 159 -8.86 3.75 -9.13
N SER A 160 -8.45 4.74 -8.33
CA SER A 160 -8.40 6.15 -8.74
C SER A 160 -7.14 6.86 -8.22
N THR A 161 -6.76 7.91 -8.95
CA THR A 161 -5.66 8.81 -8.60
C THR A 161 -6.04 10.25 -8.94
N LYS A 162 -5.24 11.23 -8.51
CA LYS A 162 -5.45 12.64 -8.87
C LYS A 162 -5.13 12.88 -10.35
N THR A 163 -5.95 13.69 -11.02
CA THR A 163 -5.69 14.14 -12.40
C THR A 163 -4.45 15.04 -12.47
N VAL A 164 -3.66 14.87 -13.52
CA VAL A 164 -2.48 15.74 -13.75
C VAL A 164 -2.96 17.16 -14.03
N GLY A 165 -2.39 18.14 -13.32
CA GLY A 165 -2.73 19.56 -13.49
C GLY A 165 -4.08 20.00 -12.90
N ALA A 166 -4.85 19.12 -12.25
CA ALA A 166 -6.15 19.47 -11.66
C ALA A 166 -6.46 18.65 -10.39
N PHE A 167 -7.45 19.07 -9.59
CA PHE A 167 -7.93 18.33 -8.41
C PHE A 167 -8.97 17.24 -8.71
N GLY A 168 -9.24 16.96 -9.99
CA GLY A 168 -10.24 15.95 -10.40
C GLY A 168 -9.77 14.50 -10.21
N GLU A 169 -10.72 13.58 -10.16
CA GLU A 169 -10.49 12.13 -10.15
C GLU A 169 -10.05 11.63 -11.54
N HIS A 170 -8.93 10.92 -11.60
CA HIS A 170 -8.54 10.10 -12.74
C HIS A 170 -8.72 8.62 -12.38
N ARG A 171 -9.76 8.00 -12.93
CA ARG A 171 -10.04 6.58 -12.72
C ARG A 171 -9.11 5.73 -13.57
N ILE A 172 -8.32 4.89 -12.90
CA ILE A 172 -7.28 4.05 -13.51
C ILE A 172 -7.51 2.55 -13.29
N THR A 173 -8.75 2.17 -12.96
CA THR A 173 -9.13 0.78 -12.62
C THR A 173 -8.72 -0.22 -13.71
N ALA A 174 -8.87 0.15 -14.98
CA ALA A 174 -8.51 -0.69 -16.12
C ALA A 174 -7.00 -0.96 -16.23
N LEU A 175 -6.14 -0.19 -15.53
CA LEU A 175 -4.70 -0.45 -15.45
C LEU A 175 -4.37 -1.56 -14.44
N TYR A 176 -5.23 -1.82 -13.46
CA TYR A 176 -5.00 -2.83 -12.43
C TYR A 176 -5.60 -4.18 -12.77
N HIS A 177 -6.79 -4.20 -13.36
CA HIS A 177 -7.41 -5.44 -13.81
C HIS A 177 -8.41 -5.18 -14.92
N ASN A 178 -8.62 -6.21 -15.74
CA ASN A 178 -9.63 -6.15 -16.78
C ASN A 178 -10.92 -6.86 -16.34
N ARG A 179 -11.99 -6.09 -16.22
CA ARG A 179 -13.30 -6.57 -15.74
C ARG A 179 -13.99 -7.55 -16.67
N THR A 180 -13.61 -7.60 -17.95
CA THR A 180 -14.23 -8.54 -18.90
C THR A 180 -13.95 -10.01 -18.56
N TYR A 181 -12.88 -10.32 -17.81
CA TYR A 181 -12.57 -11.71 -17.42
C TYR A 181 -13.60 -12.31 -16.46
N TYR A 182 -14.35 -11.48 -15.72
CA TYR A 182 -15.14 -11.94 -14.57
C TYR A 182 -16.65 -11.80 -14.74
N MET A 183 -17.11 -11.32 -15.90
CA MET A 183 -18.53 -11.13 -16.20
C MET A 183 -19.00 -12.11 -17.29
N PRO A 184 -19.93 -13.04 -16.99
CA PRO A 184 -20.70 -13.72 -18.02
C PRO A 184 -21.45 -12.67 -18.86
N SER A 185 -21.53 -12.87 -20.18
CA SER A 185 -22.19 -11.94 -21.13
C SER A 185 -23.60 -11.49 -20.72
N ALA A 186 -24.28 -12.24 -19.86
CA ALA A 186 -25.64 -11.95 -19.40
C ALA A 186 -25.71 -10.98 -18.20
N TYR A 187 -24.57 -10.58 -17.62
CA TYR A 187 -24.51 -9.79 -16.37
C TYR A 187 -23.65 -8.54 -16.54
N GLN A 188 -23.80 -7.80 -17.64
CA GLN A 188 -23.27 -6.44 -17.72
C GLN A 188 -24.20 -5.50 -16.94
N PRO A 189 -23.78 -4.92 -15.81
CA PRO A 189 -24.60 -3.95 -15.11
C PRO A 189 -24.67 -2.69 -15.97
N THR A 190 -25.89 -2.21 -16.26
CA THR A 190 -26.17 -0.97 -17.01
C THR A 190 -25.76 0.32 -16.27
N TYR A 191 -25.01 0.23 -15.17
CA TYR A 191 -24.62 1.39 -14.36
C TYR A 191 -23.25 1.96 -14.75
N TYR A 192 -23.19 2.61 -15.92
CA TYR A 192 -22.21 3.67 -16.17
C TYR A 192 -22.87 5.02 -15.87
N ARG A 193 -22.84 5.44 -14.60
CA ARG A 193 -23.22 6.82 -14.25
C ARG A 193 -22.02 7.71 -14.56
N ASN A 194 -22.09 8.42 -15.67
CA ASN A 194 -21.10 9.42 -16.08
C ASN A 194 -21.04 10.53 -15.02
N TYR A 195 -19.96 10.60 -14.25
CA TYR A 195 -19.66 11.77 -13.42
C TYR A 195 -18.86 12.77 -14.26
N ARG A 196 -19.50 13.89 -14.61
CA ARG A 196 -18.82 15.07 -15.14
C ARG A 196 -18.09 15.75 -13.96
N THR A 197 -16.77 15.84 -14.04
CA THR A 197 -15.95 16.62 -13.10
C THR A 197 -16.07 18.12 -13.40
N TYR A 198 -16.35 18.91 -12.38
CA TYR A 198 -16.17 20.37 -12.40
C TYR A 198 -14.79 20.67 -11.81
N ALA A 199 -13.97 21.44 -12.52
CA ALA A 199 -12.70 21.95 -12.03
C ALA A 199 -12.94 23.12 -11.06
N MET A 200 -12.25 23.11 -9.92
CA MET A 200 -12.06 24.30 -9.09
C MET A 200 -10.56 24.54 -8.94
N ASP A 201 -10.15 25.74 -9.34
CA ASP A 201 -8.83 26.33 -9.12
C ASP A 201 -8.62 26.65 -7.65
N SER A 202 -7.39 26.46 -7.17
CA SER A 202 -6.73 27.47 -6.33
C SER A 202 -5.25 27.13 -6.12
N ASP A 203 -4.43 28.14 -6.38
CA ASP A 203 -3.01 28.26 -6.06
C ASP A 203 -2.72 28.01 -4.58
N ASP A 204 -1.63 27.30 -4.28
CA ASP A 204 -0.81 27.60 -3.09
C ASP A 204 0.59 27.01 -3.26
N THR A 205 1.60 27.88 -3.29
CA THR A 205 3.02 27.54 -3.39
C THR A 205 3.78 28.31 -2.32
N ASP A 206 4.32 27.63 -1.31
CA ASP A 206 5.61 28.04 -0.75
C ASP A 206 6.27 26.94 0.09
N ALA A 207 7.47 26.54 -0.32
CA ALA A 207 8.40 25.75 0.50
C ALA A 207 9.82 26.20 0.15
N THR A 208 10.49 26.85 1.10
CA THR A 208 11.88 27.30 0.94
C THR A 208 12.85 26.16 1.19
N VAL A 209 13.74 25.89 0.24
CA VAL A 209 14.82 24.89 0.32
C VAL A 209 16.13 25.62 0.63
N GLU A 210 16.83 25.24 1.70
CA GLU A 210 18.22 25.62 1.91
C GLU A 210 19.13 24.45 1.46
N VAL A 211 19.96 24.71 0.44
CA VAL A 211 21.00 23.79 -0.03
C VAL A 211 22.35 24.40 0.33
N ASP A 212 23.17 23.69 1.10
CA ASP A 212 24.55 24.09 1.39
C ASP A 212 25.47 23.62 0.25
N GLU A 213 25.78 24.52 -0.67
CA GLU A 213 26.76 24.28 -1.74
C GLU A 213 28.15 24.74 -1.29
N THR A 214 28.94 23.84 -0.71
CA THR A 214 30.39 24.04 -0.58
C THR A 214 31.20 22.93 -1.24
N SER A 215 32.06 23.35 -2.17
CA SER A 215 33.14 22.64 -2.89
C SER A 215 32.76 21.82 -4.14
N LYS A 216 32.92 22.46 -5.31
CA LYS A 216 33.17 21.78 -6.58
C LYS A 216 34.67 21.47 -6.70
N SER A 217 35.04 20.19 -6.71
CA SER A 217 36.29 19.74 -7.33
C SER A 217 36.03 18.50 -8.18
N GLN A 218 36.61 18.51 -9.39
CA GLN A 218 36.57 17.43 -10.37
C GLN A 218 37.28 16.18 -9.86
N ASP A 219 36.74 15.02 -10.24
CA ASP A 219 37.30 13.67 -10.09
C ASP A 219 37.71 13.24 -8.66
N ILE A 220 36.72 12.77 -7.91
CA ILE A 220 36.67 11.55 -7.06
C ILE A 220 35.20 11.47 -6.60
N THR A 221 34.44 10.45 -7.00
CA THR A 221 33.11 10.21 -6.39
C THR A 221 33.31 9.61 -5.01
N THR A 222 33.56 10.45 -4.01
CA THR A 222 33.50 10.05 -2.61
C THR A 222 32.04 9.79 -2.25
N ASP A 223 31.73 8.54 -1.88
CA ASP A 223 30.48 8.07 -1.27
C ASP A 223 30.04 9.01 -0.14
N THR A 224 29.23 10.01 -0.47
CA THR A 224 28.60 10.89 0.51
C THR A 224 27.16 10.45 0.61
N HIS A 225 26.75 10.04 1.82
CA HIS A 225 25.37 9.69 2.10
C HIS A 225 24.51 10.93 1.88
N GLU A 226 23.66 10.92 0.86
CA GLU A 226 22.73 12.02 0.64
C GLU A 226 21.60 11.92 1.67
N ILE A 227 21.60 12.87 2.60
CA ILE A 227 20.56 13.02 3.61
C ILE A 227 19.80 14.31 3.29
N ALA A 228 18.52 14.17 2.98
CA ALA A 228 17.64 15.31 2.79
C ALA A 228 16.77 15.50 4.04
N ILE A 229 16.79 16.71 4.61
CA ILE A 229 16.00 17.07 5.81
C ILE A 229 14.98 18.14 5.44
N TYR A 230 13.73 17.93 5.85
CA TYR A 230 12.58 18.79 5.58
C TYR A 230 11.94 19.22 6.90
N HIS A 231 11.65 20.51 7.04
CA HIS A 231 10.91 21.06 8.17
C HIS A 231 9.59 21.66 7.67
N TYR A 232 8.48 21.04 8.05
CA TYR A 232 7.13 21.52 7.71
C TYR A 232 6.61 22.40 8.85
N LYS A 233 6.76 23.72 8.70
CA LYS A 233 6.45 24.70 9.76
C LYS A 233 4.99 24.63 10.24
N ASP A 234 4.05 24.40 9.34
CA ASP A 234 2.62 24.43 9.62
C ASP A 234 2.12 23.17 10.32
N SER A 235 2.63 21.99 9.93
CA SER A 235 2.29 20.73 10.58
C SER A 235 3.15 20.44 11.82
N GLY A 236 4.25 21.17 11.99
CA GLY A 236 5.22 20.92 13.05
C GLY A 236 6.01 19.62 12.85
N VAL A 237 5.97 19.00 11.67
CA VAL A 237 6.69 17.75 11.40
C VAL A 237 8.04 18.04 10.75
N SER A 238 9.09 17.42 11.26
CA SER A 238 10.39 17.31 10.60
C SER A 238 10.54 15.91 10.02
N MET A 239 11.09 15.81 8.80
CA MET A 239 11.27 14.55 8.09
C MET A 239 12.70 14.48 7.56
N SER A 240 13.36 13.33 7.66
CA SER A 240 14.61 13.06 6.97
C SER A 240 14.44 11.88 6.04
N ILE A 241 15.07 11.96 4.87
CA ILE A 241 15.17 10.87 3.92
C ILE A 241 16.65 10.59 3.74
N THR A 242 17.05 9.38 4.08
CA THR A 242 18.41 8.88 3.88
C THR A 242 18.35 7.76 2.85
N MET A 243 19.17 7.87 1.82
CA MET A 243 19.32 6.82 0.82
C MET A 243 20.77 6.31 0.88
N GLU A 244 20.94 5.00 1.03
CA GLU A 244 22.28 4.40 0.97
C GLU A 244 22.82 4.43 -0.47
N SER A 245 24.15 4.32 -0.62
CA SER A 245 24.80 4.28 -1.93
C SER A 245 24.19 3.19 -2.80
N ILE A 246 23.66 3.59 -3.97
CA ILE A 246 22.97 2.69 -4.89
C ILE A 246 23.98 1.71 -5.51
N ARG A 247 23.81 0.42 -5.21
CA ARG A 247 24.60 -0.67 -5.81
C ARG A 247 23.75 -1.43 -6.83
N LEU A 248 24.27 -1.55 -8.05
CA LEU A 248 23.63 -2.31 -9.11
C LEU A 248 23.46 -3.77 -8.69
N GLY A 249 22.21 -4.23 -8.59
CA GLY A 249 21.87 -5.60 -8.21
C GLY A 249 21.42 -5.76 -6.76
N GLU A 250 21.59 -4.73 -5.91
CA GLU A 250 21.10 -4.73 -4.52
C GLU A 250 19.76 -3.97 -4.40
N PRO A 251 18.92 -4.30 -3.40
CA PRO A 251 17.71 -3.53 -3.09
C PRO A 251 18.04 -2.06 -2.83
N LEU A 252 17.18 -1.17 -3.32
CA LEU A 252 17.27 0.25 -2.98
C LEU A 252 16.68 0.46 -1.59
N ASP A 253 17.53 0.72 -0.60
CA ASP A 253 17.12 1.00 0.76
C ASP A 253 16.98 2.53 0.97
N ILE A 254 15.73 2.98 1.17
CA ILE A 254 15.40 4.36 1.52
C ILE A 254 14.84 4.37 2.94
N VAL A 255 15.51 5.07 3.84
CA VAL A 255 15.07 5.26 5.23
C VAL A 255 14.40 6.62 5.35
N VAL A 256 13.18 6.66 5.88
CA VAL A 256 12.45 7.89 6.16
C VAL A 256 12.22 8.00 7.66
N ASN A 257 12.72 9.05 8.29
CA ASN A 257 12.50 9.33 9.70
C ASN A 257 11.59 10.55 9.86
N PHE A 258 10.81 10.57 10.93
CA PHE A 258 9.93 11.68 11.31
C PHE A 258 10.23 12.15 12.74
N ALA A 259 10.05 13.44 13.00
CA ALA A 259 10.11 14.02 14.33
C ALA A 259 9.07 15.15 14.47
N CYS A 260 8.58 15.32 15.70
CA CYS A 260 7.68 16.42 16.05
C CYS A 260 8.44 17.73 16.28
N LYS A 261 7.70 18.83 16.27
CA LYS A 261 8.20 20.21 16.27
C LYS A 261 9.16 20.44 17.43
N GLU A 262 8.78 19.97 18.61
CA GLU A 262 9.50 20.11 19.88
C GLU A 262 10.84 19.35 19.88
N ARG A 263 11.00 18.39 18.96
CA ARG A 263 12.17 17.51 18.85
C ARG A 263 13.01 17.77 17.60
N THR A 264 12.68 18.82 16.84
CA THR A 264 13.38 19.16 15.59
C THR A 264 14.89 19.36 15.79
N GLN A 265 15.31 20.03 16.85
CA GLN A 265 16.74 20.27 17.13
C GLN A 265 17.48 18.98 17.51
N ASP A 266 16.85 18.09 18.29
CA ASP A 266 17.40 16.79 18.62
C ASP A 266 17.46 15.90 17.36
N PHE A 267 16.43 15.94 16.54
CA PHE A 267 16.33 15.22 15.27
C PHE A 267 17.44 15.64 14.31
N ASP A 268 17.65 16.94 14.10
CA ASP A 268 18.75 17.45 13.27
C ASP A 268 20.12 16.98 13.76
N ARG A 269 20.34 17.02 15.08
CA ARG A 269 21.60 16.57 15.67
C ARG A 269 21.83 15.08 15.41
N VAL A 270 20.82 14.23 15.62
CA VAL A 270 20.95 12.77 15.43
C VAL A 270 21.11 12.40 13.96
N ILE A 271 20.34 13.03 13.07
CA ILE A 271 20.38 12.72 11.64
C ILE A 271 21.69 13.22 10.99
N ARG A 272 22.27 14.32 11.47
CA ARG A 272 23.54 14.86 10.95
C ARG A 272 24.79 14.27 11.61
N ASP A 273 24.64 13.45 12.66
CA ASP A 273 25.76 12.79 13.33
C ASP A 273 26.27 11.61 12.49
N ALA A 274 27.33 11.86 11.72
CA ALA A 274 27.99 10.87 10.85
C ALA A 274 28.64 9.69 11.61
N SER A 275 28.68 9.72 12.95
CA SER A 275 29.22 8.63 13.77
C SER A 275 28.19 7.55 14.14
N GLN A 276 26.91 7.78 13.86
CA GLN A 276 25.83 6.85 14.22
C GLN A 276 25.18 6.21 12.99
N PRO A 277 24.97 4.87 12.98
CA PRO A 277 24.28 4.21 11.88
C PRO A 277 22.80 4.64 11.87
N HIS A 278 22.39 5.40 10.84
CA HIS A 278 21.06 6.00 10.65
C HIS A 278 19.89 5.01 10.49
N ARG A 279 20.09 3.72 10.80
CA ARG A 279 19.18 2.65 10.39
C ARG A 279 17.91 2.59 11.22
N HIS A 280 17.93 2.91 12.51
CA HIS A 280 16.72 2.91 13.35
C HIS A 280 16.91 3.78 14.62
N HIS A 281 16.39 5.01 14.62
CA HIS A 281 16.21 5.77 15.86
C HIS A 281 14.72 5.93 16.17
N VAL A 282 14.19 5.03 17.02
CA VAL A 282 12.94 5.30 17.73
C VAL A 282 13.33 6.12 18.97
N LEU A 283 13.21 7.44 18.90
CA LEU A 283 13.18 8.25 20.11
C LEU A 283 11.82 8.02 20.76
N SER A 284 11.78 7.05 21.68
CA SER A 284 10.65 6.75 22.57
C SER A 284 9.90 8.03 22.95
N MET A 285 8.62 8.12 22.60
CA MET A 285 7.69 8.95 23.34
C MET A 285 7.70 8.41 24.78
N ASP A 286 7.87 9.29 25.77
CA ASP A 286 7.75 8.85 27.16
C ASP A 286 6.41 8.16 27.36
N SER A 287 6.48 6.97 27.93
CA SER A 287 5.38 6.03 28.08
C SER A 287 4.26 6.62 28.94
N ASN A 288 3.09 6.78 28.36
CA ASN A 288 1.86 6.44 29.05
C ASN A 288 1.24 5.25 28.32
N THR A 289 1.37 4.09 28.97
CA THR A 289 0.68 2.87 28.59
C THR A 289 -0.81 3.12 28.55
N ASP A 290 -1.38 3.17 27.35
CA ASP A 290 -2.79 2.79 27.14
C ASP A 290 -2.85 1.62 26.16
N THR A 291 -3.63 0.62 26.53
CA THR A 291 -3.56 -0.78 26.07
C THR A 291 -4.29 -1.05 24.75
N THR A 292 -4.31 -0.07 23.85
CA THR A 292 -4.96 -0.18 22.54
C THR A 292 -3.93 0.03 21.44
N GLY A 293 -3.42 -1.06 20.88
CA GLY A 293 -2.29 -1.11 19.94
C GLY A 293 -2.51 -0.43 18.59
N THR A 294 -2.62 0.90 18.59
CA THR A 294 -2.54 1.75 17.41
C THR A 294 -1.41 2.76 17.63
N ASP A 295 -0.21 2.44 17.17
CA ASP A 295 0.90 3.41 17.07
C ASP A 295 0.61 4.33 15.87
N THR A 296 -0.26 5.32 16.08
CA THR A 296 -0.35 6.47 15.20
C THR A 296 0.73 7.47 15.64
N ALA A 297 1.69 7.78 14.77
CA ALA A 297 2.64 8.87 14.97
C ALA A 297 1.90 10.22 14.91
N VAL A 298 1.23 10.59 15.99
CA VAL A 298 0.56 11.88 16.15
C VAL A 298 1.49 12.75 16.99
N CYS A 299 1.93 13.88 16.42
CA CYS A 299 2.56 14.92 17.22
C CYS A 299 1.48 15.52 18.13
N PRO A 300 1.66 15.50 19.46
CA PRO A 300 0.66 16.07 20.36
C PRO A 300 0.49 17.56 20.02
N ASP A 301 -0.77 17.98 19.82
CA ASP A 301 -1.10 19.37 19.55
C ASP A 301 -0.57 20.24 20.69
N THR A 302 0.30 21.20 20.37
CA THR A 302 0.62 22.31 21.26
C THR A 302 -0.44 23.40 21.10
N THR A 303 -1.66 23.11 21.57
CA THR A 303 -2.60 24.05 22.25
C THR A 303 -3.82 23.30 22.75
#